data_AF-A0A960E3Y6-F1
#
_entry.id   AF-A0A960E3Y6-F1
#
_cell.length_a   1.000
_cell.length_b   1.000
_cell.length_c   1.000
_cell.angle_alpha   90.00
_cell.angle_beta   90.00
_cell.angle_gamma   90.00
#
_symmetry.space_group_name_H-M   'P 1'
#
loop_
_entity.id
_entity.type
_entity.pdbx_description
1 polymer ?
#
loop_
_entity_poly.entity_id
_entity_poly.type
_entity_poly.pdbx_seq_one_letter_code
_entity_poly.pdbx_strand_id
1 'polypeptide(L)'
;VAALLDAVEVVLVQPAHPVSPSVQRRLAARARERGSILVQAGGRADVWSSAPDLVVGSGPSSWEGIGVGHGRLRARRVPVEVTGRRRAVRSRRAVLWLPGPSGEIARAEPVEVVADAPGVELREVG
;
A
#
# COMPACT_ATOMS: atom_id res chain seq x y z
N VAL A 1 -6.79 -16.39 14.91
CA VAL A 1 -5.88 -16.19 13.76
C VAL A 1 -5.39 -17.51 13.18
N ALA A 2 -4.72 -18.39 13.92
CA ALA A 2 -4.19 -19.65 13.35
C ALA A 2 -5.27 -20.53 12.70
N ALA A 3 -6.40 -20.76 13.37
CA ALA A 3 -7.52 -21.51 12.77
C ALA A 3 -8.11 -20.85 11.51
N LEU A 4 -8.02 -19.51 11.40
CA LEU A 4 -8.45 -18.82 10.18
C LEU A 4 -7.46 -19.05 9.04
N LEU A 5 -6.16 -19.09 9.33
CA LEU A 5 -5.14 -19.46 8.32
C LEU A 5 -5.31 -20.89 7.81
N ASP A 6 -6.00 -21.76 8.54
CA ASP A 6 -6.35 -23.10 8.07
C ASP A 6 -7.61 -23.12 7.19
N ALA A 7 -8.42 -22.04 7.20
CA ALA A 7 -9.77 -22.03 6.63
C ALA A 7 -9.98 -21.03 5.48
N VAL A 8 -9.12 -20.01 5.33
CA VAL A 8 -9.27 -18.97 4.31
C VAL A 8 -7.96 -18.63 3.61
N GLU A 9 -8.05 -18.08 2.41
CA GLU A 9 -6.90 -17.68 1.60
C GLU A 9 -6.20 -16.42 2.15
N VAL A 10 -6.96 -15.47 2.69
CA VAL A 10 -6.41 -14.20 3.19
C VAL A 10 -6.98 -13.88 4.56
N VAL A 11 -6.11 -13.59 5.52
CA VAL A 11 -6.47 -13.16 6.87
C VAL A 11 -5.94 -11.76 7.10
N LEU A 12 -6.86 -10.79 7.27
CA LEU A 12 -6.51 -9.44 7.70
C LEU A 12 -6.42 -9.38 9.23
N VAL A 13 -5.37 -8.73 9.73
CA VAL A 13 -5.16 -8.50 11.16
C VAL A 13 -4.74 -7.07 11.43
N GLN A 14 -5.07 -6.58 12.62
CA GLN A 14 -4.56 -5.33 13.16
C GLN A 14 -4.20 -5.56 14.63
N PRO A 15 -3.02 -6.15 14.92
CA PRO A 15 -2.61 -6.45 16.29
C PRO A 15 -2.50 -5.16 17.12
N ALA A 16 -3.19 -5.14 18.27
CA ALA A 16 -3.17 -4.02 19.21
C ALA A 16 -1.95 -4.03 20.15
N HIS A 17 -1.27 -5.17 20.26
CA HIS A 17 -0.13 -5.38 21.16
C HIS A 17 1.05 -6.00 20.41
N PRO A 18 2.28 -5.83 20.91
CA PRO A 18 3.45 -6.48 20.35
C PRO A 18 3.27 -8.00 20.22
N VAL A 19 3.54 -8.51 19.02
CA VAL A 19 3.51 -9.91 18.67
C VAL A 19 4.89 -10.51 18.90
N SER A 20 4.96 -11.50 19.80
CA SER A 20 6.21 -12.15 20.13
C SER A 20 6.83 -12.89 18.94
N PRO A 21 8.17 -13.08 18.92
CA PRO A 21 8.84 -13.83 17.86
C PRO A 21 8.31 -15.24 17.67
N SER A 22 7.93 -15.93 18.75
CA SER A 22 7.38 -17.29 18.67
C SER A 22 6.00 -17.32 18.01
N VAL A 23 5.12 -16.37 18.36
CA VAL A 23 3.80 -16.25 17.75
C VAL A 23 3.92 -15.89 16.27
N GLN A 24 4.76 -14.91 15.93
CA GLN A 24 4.98 -14.50 14.55
C GLN A 24 5.50 -15.66 13.69
N ARG A 25 6.53 -16.38 14.16
CA ARG A 25 7.06 -17.55 13.44
C ARG A 25 6.00 -18.63 13.23
N ARG A 26 5.19 -18.92 14.26
CA ARG A 26 4.12 -19.91 14.17
C ARG A 26 3.06 -19.52 13.15
N LEU A 27 2.62 -18.27 13.15
CA LEU A 27 1.64 -17.77 12.16
C LEU A 27 2.21 -17.80 10.74
N ALA A 28 3.46 -17.38 10.56
CA ALA A 28 4.11 -17.37 9.26
C ALA A 28 4.38 -18.79 8.73
N ALA A 29 4.67 -19.76 9.59
CA ALA A 29 4.79 -21.17 9.21
C ALA A 29 3.43 -21.72 8.76
N ARG A 30 2.38 -21.47 9.55
CA ARG A 30 1.02 -21.94 9.23
C ARG A 30 0.47 -21.35 7.94
N ALA A 31 0.67 -20.05 7.72
CA ALA A 31 0.32 -19.39 6.46
C ALA A 31 0.97 -20.11 5.25
N ARG A 32 2.25 -20.47 5.34
CA ARG A 32 2.96 -21.19 4.27
C ARG A 32 2.49 -22.63 4.10
N GLU A 33 2.28 -23.35 5.20
CA GLU A 33 1.81 -24.74 5.18
C GLU A 33 0.42 -24.88 4.54
N ARG A 34 -0.43 -23.85 4.67
CA ARG A 34 -1.80 -23.84 4.17
C ARG A 34 -1.99 -23.07 2.87
N GLY A 35 -0.96 -22.38 2.39
CA GLY A 35 -1.06 -21.52 1.21
C GLY A 35 -1.86 -20.23 1.45
N SER A 36 -2.05 -19.82 2.70
CA SER A 36 -2.79 -18.61 3.07
C SER A 36 -1.87 -17.40 3.27
N ILE A 37 -2.44 -16.20 3.21
CA ILE A 37 -1.73 -14.93 3.34
C ILE A 37 -2.20 -14.21 4.60
N LEU A 38 -1.26 -13.83 5.46
CA LEU A 38 -1.52 -12.96 6.60
C LEU A 38 -1.18 -11.52 6.23
N VAL A 39 -2.17 -10.63 6.25
CA VAL A 39 -2.03 -9.21 5.88
C VAL A 39 -2.30 -8.36 7.11
N GLN A 40 -1.39 -7.43 7.42
CA GLN A 40 -1.74 -6.32 8.31
C GLN A 40 -2.25 -5.15 7.49
N ALA A 41 -3.45 -4.68 7.80
CA ALA A 41 -4.01 -3.45 7.24
C ALA A 41 -4.08 -2.39 8.35
N GLY A 42 -3.39 -1.27 8.16
CA GLY A 42 -3.31 -0.20 9.16
C GLY A 42 -2.53 -0.59 10.42
N GLY A 43 -2.67 0.22 11.47
CA GLY A 43 -1.92 0.05 12.72
C GLY A 43 -0.42 0.33 12.58
N ARG A 44 0.36 -0.04 13.60
CA ARG A 44 1.81 0.14 13.60
C ARG A 44 2.52 -1.12 13.11
N ALA A 45 3.52 -0.98 12.26
CA ALA A 45 4.27 -2.13 11.72
C ALA A 45 5.25 -2.74 12.74
N ASP A 46 5.73 -1.96 13.70
CA ASP A 46 6.72 -2.37 14.71
C ASP A 46 6.16 -3.23 15.84
N VAL A 47 4.84 -3.46 15.84
CA VAL A 47 4.21 -4.48 16.70
C VAL A 47 4.67 -5.89 16.35
N TRP A 48 5.17 -6.15 15.13
CA TRP A 48 5.75 -7.43 14.78
C TRP A 48 7.24 -7.48 15.12
N SER A 49 7.68 -8.57 15.75
CA SER A 49 9.09 -8.78 16.10
C SER A 49 10.07 -8.77 14.93
N SER A 50 9.59 -8.94 13.70
CA SER A 50 10.40 -8.81 12.49
C SER A 50 9.55 -8.29 11.34
N ALA A 51 10.18 -7.63 10.36
CA ALA A 51 9.47 -7.09 9.20
C ALA A 51 8.65 -8.16 8.43
N PRO A 52 7.62 -7.80 7.67
CA PRO A 52 6.90 -8.76 6.85
C PRO A 52 7.75 -9.25 5.66
N ASP A 53 7.25 -10.25 4.93
CA ASP A 53 7.86 -10.68 3.67
C ASP A 53 7.67 -9.61 2.57
N LEU A 54 6.55 -8.89 2.59
CA LEU A 54 6.22 -7.78 1.69
C LEU A 54 5.69 -6.59 2.49
N VAL A 55 6.05 -5.38 2.07
CA VAL A 55 5.47 -4.12 2.53
C VAL A 55 4.90 -3.40 1.32
N VAL A 56 3.63 -3.01 1.39
CA VAL A 56 2.98 -2.18 0.38
C VAL A 56 2.82 -0.78 0.95
N GLY A 57 3.47 0.19 0.32
CA GLY A 57 3.37 1.62 0.64
C GLY A 57 2.65 2.38 -0.46
N SER A 58 2.06 3.52 -0.09
CA SER A 58 1.49 4.48 -1.03
C SER A 58 2.21 5.83 -0.90
N GLY A 59 2.49 6.46 -2.04
CA GLY A 59 2.98 7.84 -2.11
C GLY A 59 1.83 8.87 -2.10
N PRO A 60 2.16 10.16 -2.31
CA PRO A 60 1.17 11.22 -2.46
C PRO A 60 0.17 10.91 -3.57
N SER A 61 -1.13 11.09 -3.29
CA SER A 61 -2.21 10.77 -4.23
C SER A 61 -2.84 12.04 -4.81
N SER A 62 -3.26 12.00 -6.08
CA SER A 62 -4.04 13.06 -6.73
C SER A 62 -5.47 12.62 -7.00
N TRP A 63 -6.42 13.54 -6.82
CA TRP A 63 -7.84 13.31 -7.09
C TRP A 63 -8.29 14.02 -8.35
N GLU A 64 -9.27 13.43 -9.05
CA GLU A 64 -9.90 13.97 -10.25
C GLU A 64 -11.42 14.09 -10.07
N GLY A 65 -12.05 15.00 -10.83
CA GLY A 65 -13.52 15.18 -10.87
C GLY A 65 -14.05 16.46 -10.21
N ILE A 66 -13.17 17.22 -9.53
CA ILE A 66 -13.41 18.64 -9.27
C ILE A 66 -13.09 19.36 -10.58
N GLY A 67 -14.11 19.89 -11.25
CA GLY A 67 -13.94 20.70 -12.45
C GLY A 67 -13.42 22.08 -12.08
N VAL A 68 -14.11 23.13 -12.52
CA VAL A 68 -13.75 24.53 -12.18
C VAL A 68 -14.27 24.89 -10.78
N GLY A 69 -13.74 24.23 -9.74
CA GLY A 69 -14.05 24.50 -8.32
C GLY A 69 -15.37 23.91 -7.79
N HIS A 70 -16.13 23.21 -8.62
CA HIS A 70 -17.33 22.47 -8.25
C HIS A 70 -17.33 21.09 -8.93
N GLY A 71 -17.90 20.08 -8.27
CA GLY A 71 -17.90 18.71 -8.76
C GLY A 71 -17.88 17.69 -7.64
N ARG A 72 -17.67 16.41 -8.00
CA ARG A 72 -17.48 15.31 -7.04
C ARG A 72 -16.15 14.66 -7.34
N LEU A 73 -15.45 14.20 -6.30
CA LEU A 73 -14.27 13.36 -6.48
C LEU A 73 -14.72 12.05 -7.16
N ARG A 74 -14.20 11.76 -8.35
CA ARG A 74 -14.60 10.60 -9.17
C ARG A 74 -13.53 9.52 -9.21
N ALA A 75 -12.25 9.91 -9.18
CA ALA A 75 -11.15 8.98 -9.26
C ALA A 75 -9.93 9.50 -8.49
N ARG A 76 -9.06 8.58 -8.03
CA ARG A 76 -7.80 8.91 -7.37
C ARG A 76 -6.65 8.13 -7.99
N ARG A 77 -5.58 8.81 -8.36
CA ARG A 77 -4.31 8.19 -8.74
C ARG A 77 -3.44 8.05 -7.50
N VAL A 78 -2.99 6.83 -7.23
CA VAL A 78 -2.17 6.48 -6.06
C VAL A 78 -0.90 5.77 -6.54
N PRO A 79 0.27 6.41 -6.42
CA PRO A 79 1.55 5.71 -6.55
C PRO A 79 1.65 4.66 -5.45
N VAL A 80 1.94 3.42 -5.82
CA VAL A 80 2.17 2.32 -4.89
C VAL A 80 3.55 1.73 -5.11
N GLU A 81 4.19 1.37 -4.01
CA GLU A 81 5.45 0.65 -4.01
C GLU A 81 5.32 -0.63 -3.17
N VAL A 82 5.79 -1.74 -3.73
CA VAL A 82 5.90 -3.01 -3.03
C VAL A 82 7.37 -3.31 -2.83
N THR A 83 7.79 -3.35 -1.58
CA THR A 83 9.12 -3.80 -1.16
C THR A 83 9.01 -5.13 -0.43
N GLY A 84 10.11 -5.85 -0.25
CA GLY A 84 10.06 -7.08 0.50
C GLY A 84 11.42 -7.71 0.79
N ARG A 85 11.37 -8.83 1.50
CA ARG A 85 12.53 -9.67 1.82
C ARG A 85 12.58 -10.86 0.86
N ARG A 86 13.77 -11.45 0.67
CA ARG A 86 14.00 -12.62 -0.22
C ARG A 86 13.68 -12.33 -1.71
N ARG A 87 12.87 -13.14 -2.40
CA ARG A 87 12.53 -12.97 -3.84
C ARG A 87 11.83 -11.65 -4.17
N ALA A 88 11.40 -10.88 -3.18
CA ALA A 88 10.83 -9.54 -3.31
C ALA A 88 11.84 -8.40 -3.08
N VAL A 89 13.15 -8.70 -3.06
CA VAL A 89 14.22 -7.69 -2.93
C VAL A 89 14.17 -6.64 -4.05
N ARG A 90 13.66 -6.99 -5.24
CA ARG A 90 13.41 -6.00 -6.30
C ARG A 90 12.10 -5.28 -6.03
N SER A 91 12.19 -4.03 -5.59
CA SER A 91 11.03 -3.14 -5.46
C SER A 91 10.22 -3.09 -6.76
N ARG A 92 8.89 -3.10 -6.64
CA ARG A 92 7.94 -2.91 -7.74
C ARG A 92 7.12 -1.65 -7.49
N ARG A 93 7.02 -0.80 -8.51
CA ARG A 93 6.21 0.42 -8.46
C ARG A 93 5.14 0.40 -9.53
N ALA A 94 4.00 1.00 -9.22
CA ALA A 94 2.91 1.25 -10.16
C ALA A 94 2.13 2.48 -9.72
N VAL A 95 1.36 3.08 -10.62
CA VAL A 95 0.30 4.01 -10.24
C VAL A 95 -1.02 3.29 -10.42
N LEU A 96 -1.89 3.36 -9.41
CA LEU A 96 -3.20 2.74 -9.43
C LEU A 96 -4.29 3.79 -9.41
N TRP A 97 -5.38 3.52 -10.12
CA TRP A 97 -6.68 4.11 -9.87
C TRP A 97 -7.28 3.48 -8.60
N LEU A 98 -7.64 4.28 -7.59
CA LEU A 98 -8.02 3.77 -6.26
C LEU A 98 -8.86 4.78 -5.42
N PRO A 99 -10.18 4.94 -5.67
CA PRO A 99 -10.94 4.26 -6.70
C PRO A 99 -10.68 4.86 -8.09
N GLY A 100 -10.91 4.08 -9.14
CA GLY A 100 -11.03 4.60 -10.50
C GLY A 100 -12.41 5.19 -10.79
N PRO A 101 -12.63 5.74 -12.00
CA PRO A 101 -13.90 6.36 -12.38
C PRO A 101 -15.12 5.43 -12.28
N SER A 102 -14.92 4.12 -12.45
CA SER A 102 -15.95 3.08 -12.28
C SER A 102 -16.08 2.59 -10.83
N GLY A 103 -15.27 3.11 -9.90
CA GLY A 103 -15.12 2.58 -8.54
C GLY A 103 -14.08 1.46 -8.42
N GLU A 104 -13.63 0.89 -9.53
CA GLU A 104 -12.71 -0.25 -9.54
C GLU A 104 -11.25 0.16 -9.33
N ILE A 105 -10.44 -0.80 -8.89
CA ILE A 105 -8.99 -0.67 -8.82
C ILE A 105 -8.40 -1.09 -10.16
N ALA A 106 -7.71 -0.18 -10.83
CA ALA A 106 -7.04 -0.44 -12.10
C ALA A 106 -5.62 0.12 -12.08
N ARG A 107 -4.74 -0.37 -12.96
CA ARG A 107 -3.48 0.34 -13.21
C ARG A 107 -3.80 1.65 -13.91
N ALA A 108 -3.28 2.75 -13.38
CA ALA A 108 -3.25 4.00 -14.11
C ALA A 108 -2.05 3.95 -15.04
N GLU A 109 -2.28 4.14 -16.34
CA GLU A 109 -1.17 4.37 -17.26
C GLU A 109 -0.36 5.57 -16.75
N PRO A 110 0.98 5.50 -16.75
CA PRO A 110 1.80 6.66 -16.45
C PRO A 110 1.38 7.78 -17.39
N VAL A 111 0.83 8.86 -16.85
CA VAL A 111 0.78 10.11 -17.61
C VAL A 111 2.23 10.58 -17.58
N GLU A 112 2.87 10.70 -18.74
CA GLU A 112 4.10 11.44 -18.85
C GLU A 112 3.81 12.83 -18.28
N VAL A 113 4.39 13.10 -17.10
CA VAL A 113 4.38 14.44 -16.55
C VAL A 113 5.26 15.23 -17.50
N VAL A 114 4.65 16.01 -18.40
CA VAL A 114 5.38 17.10 -19.05
C VAL A 114 5.87 17.96 -17.91
N ALA A 115 7.18 17.95 -17.68
CA ALA A 115 7.81 18.76 -16.65
C ALA A 115 7.34 20.20 -16.86
N ASP A 116 6.59 20.71 -15.89
CA ASP A 116 6.31 22.13 -15.84
C ASP A 116 7.66 22.87 -15.85
N ALA A 117 7.73 23.93 -16.65
CA ALA A 117 8.94 24.70 -16.91
C ALA A 117 9.61 25.18 -15.60
N PRO A 118 10.92 25.45 -15.58
CA PRO A 118 11.65 25.72 -14.34
C PRO A 118 11.02 26.85 -13.54
N GLY A 119 10.84 26.57 -12.24
CA GLY A 119 10.17 27.42 -11.28
C GLY A 119 10.71 28.86 -11.28
N VAL A 120 9.77 29.79 -11.24
CA VAL A 120 10.04 31.20 -10.95
C VAL A 120 10.63 31.28 -9.53
N GLU A 121 11.89 31.70 -9.46
CA GLU A 121 12.62 31.99 -8.23
C GLU A 121 11.97 33.22 -7.56
N LEU A 122 11.19 33.00 -6.51
CA LEU A 122 10.69 34.09 -5.67
C LEU A 122 11.85 34.58 -4.80
N ARG A 123 12.45 35.69 -5.22
CA ARG A 123 13.30 36.52 -4.36
C ARG A 123 12.45 37.08 -3.22
N GLU A 124 12.77 36.68 -1.99
CA GLU A 124 12.32 37.40 -0.80
C GLU A 124 12.97 38.79 -0.79
N VAL A 125 12.12 39.81 -0.68
CA VAL A 125 12.52 41.20 -0.45
C VAL A 125 11.92 41.59 0.90
N GLY A 126 12.79 41.86 1.89
CA GLY A 126 12.39 42.31 3.22
C GLY A 126 13.32 41.82 4.31
#